data_AF-A0A4Y2JCU3-F1
#
_entry.id   AF-A0A4Y2JCU3-F1
#
_cell.length_a   1.000
_cell.length_b   1.000
_cell.length_c   1.000
_cell.angle_alpha   90.00
_cell.angle_beta   90.00
_cell.angle_gamma   90.00
#
_symmetry.space_group_name_H-M   'P 1'
#
loop_
_entity.id
_entity.type
_entity.pdbx_description
1 polymer ?
#
loop_
_entity_poly.entity_id
_entity_poly.type
_entity_poly.pdbx_seq_one_letter_code
_entity_poly.pdbx_strand_id
1 'polypeptide(L)'
;MLTKTGDTSSNPPYTIGSTAEWLRYVTRLRLSVSEQERSATVSSTTEGGFLNAVSFCKDYKKNGKTPLLSFYIHRFLRYSPTYMIVLGFYAILMSYTGSGRLWPNYDTNPVCKRTWGWNLLHLNNFQNQYEQCYKPTWFYAGGMQLHIVSPLILIPLIKWPIVGYACVCVCILASSLLLFVLTVKFNLMHGFSAIAFNFSDLKTFYGRYNMYMDIIWDKPYTRLSSFLVGIAYGCYFHRKNFTKAGKSSKLSLYYGLIAFAISTWISSIRNNVGKSTWETAVHDIISSFLFCICSAWILYACSSGQGGSHPLNFRATTAIVMKVVSGYSKTSMRCAMKPLTVPPRGKLRS
;
A
#
# COMPACT_ATOMS: atom_id res chain seq x y z
N MET A 1 -8.29 -71.50 -28.98
CA MET A 1 -7.83 -70.44 -29.89
C MET A 1 -8.69 -69.21 -29.68
N LEU A 2 -8.27 -68.27 -28.83
CA LEU A 2 -8.74 -66.89 -28.87
C LEU A 2 -7.53 -66.01 -28.52
N THR A 3 -7.15 -65.18 -29.47
CA THR A 3 -5.95 -64.35 -29.52
C THR A 3 -6.05 -63.13 -28.60
N LYS A 4 -4.91 -62.80 -27.95
CA LYS A 4 -4.62 -61.59 -27.17
C LYS A 4 -4.81 -60.30 -28.00
N THR A 5 -5.15 -59.17 -27.36
CA THR A 5 -4.22 -58.05 -27.02
C THR A 5 -4.93 -56.80 -26.45
N GLY A 6 -4.44 -56.29 -25.30
CA GLY A 6 -4.26 -54.85 -25.04
C GLY A 6 -5.35 -54.08 -24.28
N ASP A 7 -5.33 -54.14 -22.94
CA ASP A 7 -5.97 -53.12 -22.09
C ASP A 7 -5.07 -51.89 -21.97
N THR A 8 -5.47 -50.78 -22.59
CA THR A 8 -5.00 -49.42 -22.24
C THR A 8 -6.21 -48.60 -21.84
N SER A 9 -6.45 -48.44 -20.54
CA SER A 9 -7.46 -47.53 -20.00
C SER A 9 -7.00 -46.08 -20.16
N SER A 10 -7.48 -45.41 -21.20
CA SER A 10 -7.31 -43.97 -21.40
C SER A 10 -8.19 -43.19 -20.40
N ASN A 11 -7.58 -42.52 -19.42
CA ASN A 11 -8.25 -41.48 -18.63
C ASN A 11 -8.74 -40.34 -19.54
N PRO A 12 -9.95 -39.77 -19.32
CA PRO A 12 -10.43 -38.63 -20.10
C PRO A 12 -9.60 -37.36 -19.80
N PRO A 13 -9.47 -36.44 -20.77
CA PRO A 13 -8.57 -35.30 -20.66
C PRO A 13 -9.10 -34.27 -19.66
N TYR A 14 -8.28 -33.91 -18.68
CA TYR A 14 -8.51 -32.74 -17.82
C TYR A 14 -8.65 -31.49 -18.69
N THR A 15 -9.76 -30.77 -18.54
CA THR A 15 -10.06 -29.52 -19.23
C THR A 15 -9.12 -28.39 -18.76
N ILE A 16 -8.01 -28.20 -19.48
CA ILE A 16 -6.98 -27.16 -19.26
C ILE A 16 -7.56 -25.71 -19.31
N GLY A 17 -8.76 -25.53 -19.88
CA GLY A 17 -9.41 -24.22 -19.97
C GLY A 17 -9.83 -23.61 -18.62
N SER A 18 -10.36 -24.41 -17.68
CA SER A 18 -10.96 -23.87 -16.45
C SER A 18 -9.91 -23.42 -15.43
N THR A 19 -8.81 -24.15 -15.29
CA THR A 19 -7.69 -23.80 -14.41
C THR A 19 -6.91 -22.60 -14.93
N ALA A 20 -6.71 -22.50 -16.24
CA ALA A 20 -6.05 -21.34 -16.84
C ALA A 20 -6.90 -20.06 -16.71
N GLU A 21 -8.22 -20.16 -16.84
CA GLU A 21 -9.13 -19.04 -16.61
C GLU A 21 -9.21 -18.65 -15.13
N TRP A 22 -9.25 -19.63 -14.23
CA TRP A 22 -9.23 -19.39 -12.79
C TRP A 22 -7.92 -18.75 -12.34
N LEU A 23 -6.78 -19.19 -12.89
CA LEU A 23 -5.47 -18.58 -12.68
C LEU A 23 -5.43 -17.13 -13.21
N ARG A 24 -5.97 -16.88 -14.41
CA ARG A 24 -6.10 -15.51 -14.94
C ARG A 24 -7.00 -14.63 -14.06
N TYR A 25 -8.08 -15.20 -13.50
CA TYR A 25 -9.00 -14.52 -12.59
C TYR A 25 -8.34 -14.15 -11.26
N VAL A 26 -7.70 -15.11 -10.58
CA VAL A 26 -6.97 -14.86 -9.33
C VAL A 26 -5.80 -13.91 -9.54
N THR A 27 -5.14 -14.00 -10.70
CA THR A 27 -4.12 -13.03 -11.09
C THR A 27 -4.76 -11.65 -11.12
N ARG A 28 -5.82 -11.41 -11.92
CA ARG A 28 -6.53 -10.11 -12.03
C ARG A 28 -6.97 -9.54 -10.67
N LEU A 29 -7.51 -10.36 -9.78
CA LEU A 29 -7.91 -9.94 -8.44
C LEU A 29 -6.74 -9.55 -7.56
N ARG A 30 -5.61 -10.29 -7.61
CA ARG A 30 -4.39 -9.88 -6.90
C ARG A 30 -3.79 -8.58 -7.46
N LEU A 31 -4.04 -8.26 -8.73
CA LEU A 31 -3.54 -7.02 -9.36
C LEU A 31 -4.17 -5.79 -8.72
N SER A 32 -5.51 -5.76 -8.67
CA SER A 32 -6.26 -4.64 -8.11
C SER A 32 -5.95 -4.45 -6.62
N VAL A 33 -5.77 -5.55 -5.89
CA VAL A 33 -5.36 -5.51 -4.48
C VAL A 33 -3.97 -4.85 -4.32
N SER A 34 -2.98 -5.24 -5.13
CA SER A 34 -1.61 -4.70 -5.00
C SER A 34 -1.49 -3.19 -5.30
N GLU A 35 -2.25 -2.68 -6.26
CA GLU A 35 -2.25 -1.24 -6.57
C GLU A 35 -2.99 -0.43 -5.51
N GLN A 36 -4.04 -1.00 -4.94
CA GLN A 36 -4.75 -0.43 -3.82
C GLN A 36 -3.89 -0.40 -2.54
N GLU A 37 -3.09 -1.44 -2.30
CA GLU A 37 -2.10 -1.47 -1.20
C GLU A 37 -1.07 -0.36 -1.33
N ARG A 38 -0.54 -0.09 -2.53
CA ARG A 38 0.41 1.02 -2.75
C ARG A 38 -0.20 2.35 -2.33
N SER A 39 -1.40 2.61 -2.82
CA SER A 39 -2.13 3.86 -2.64
C SER A 39 -2.50 4.07 -1.17
N ALA A 40 -2.99 3.02 -0.52
CA ALA A 40 -3.29 3.01 0.92
C ALA A 40 -2.03 3.27 1.76
N THR A 41 -0.89 2.71 1.35
CA THR A 41 0.40 2.95 2.01
C THR A 41 0.81 4.42 1.89
N VAL A 42 0.72 5.03 0.71
CA VAL A 42 1.05 6.46 0.50
C VAL A 42 0.17 7.36 1.38
N SER A 43 -1.13 7.09 1.46
CA SER A 43 -2.03 7.84 2.34
C SER A 43 -1.63 7.69 3.81
N SER A 44 -1.41 6.45 4.26
CA SER A 44 -1.06 6.14 5.65
C SER A 44 0.27 6.80 6.06
N THR A 45 1.26 6.85 5.17
CA THR A 45 2.53 7.55 5.41
C THR A 45 2.32 9.06 5.53
N THR A 46 1.47 9.65 4.67
CA THR A 46 1.14 11.08 4.70
C THR A 46 0.43 11.47 6.00
N GLU A 47 -0.57 10.68 6.41
CA GLU A 47 -1.28 10.84 7.67
C GLU A 47 -0.34 10.70 8.88
N GLY A 48 0.57 9.71 8.82
CA GLY A 48 1.61 9.51 9.83
C GLY A 48 2.54 10.72 9.96
N GLY A 49 2.95 11.33 8.85
CA GLY A 49 3.76 12.56 8.83
C GLY A 49 3.02 13.76 9.41
N PHE A 50 1.74 13.92 9.08
CA PHE A 50 0.88 14.98 9.61
C PHE A 50 0.72 14.90 11.13
N LEU A 51 0.33 13.74 11.66
CA LEU A 51 0.14 13.54 13.10
C LEU A 51 1.44 13.78 13.86
N ASN A 52 2.56 13.33 13.29
CA ASN A 52 3.88 13.52 13.86
C ASN A 52 4.26 15.00 13.96
N ALA A 53 4.03 15.77 12.89
CA ALA A 53 4.27 17.20 12.87
C ALA A 53 3.37 17.94 13.87
N VAL A 54 2.08 17.62 13.93
CA VAL A 54 1.13 18.25 14.85
C VAL A 54 1.52 17.98 16.31
N SER A 55 1.87 16.74 16.66
CA SER A 55 2.31 16.39 18.02
C SER A 55 3.58 17.16 18.40
N PHE A 56 4.59 17.12 17.52
CA PHE A 56 5.87 17.78 17.77
C PHE A 56 5.72 19.30 17.92
N CYS A 57 4.93 19.95 17.06
CA CYS A 57 4.64 21.38 17.16
C CYS A 57 3.89 21.74 18.45
N LYS A 58 2.92 20.92 18.89
CA LYS A 58 2.20 21.13 20.15
C LYS A 58 3.13 21.06 21.35
N ASP A 59 3.99 20.04 21.40
CA ASP A 59 4.95 19.86 22.49
C ASP A 59 5.99 20.99 22.50
N TYR A 60 6.47 21.40 21.32
CA TYR A 60 7.38 22.53 21.17
C TYR A 60 6.75 23.85 21.64
N LYS A 61 5.47 24.09 21.32
CA LYS A 61 4.74 25.28 21.78
C LYS A 61 4.54 25.30 23.30
N LYS A 62 4.31 24.13 23.91
CA LYS A 62 4.08 24.02 25.37
C LYS A 62 5.36 24.16 26.19
N ASN A 63 6.43 23.50 25.77
CA ASN A 63 7.65 23.34 26.57
C ASN A 63 8.84 24.17 26.05
N GLY A 64 8.72 24.87 24.92
CA GLY A 64 9.81 25.59 24.25
C GLY A 64 10.86 24.70 23.58
N LYS A 65 10.99 23.44 24.03
CA LYS A 65 11.82 22.38 23.46
C LYS A 65 11.08 21.05 23.53
N THR A 66 11.38 20.15 22.59
CA THR A 66 10.88 18.77 22.61
C THR A 66 11.99 17.83 23.09
N PRO A 67 11.83 17.15 24.25
CA PRO A 67 12.79 16.14 24.67
C PRO A 67 12.75 14.96 23.69
N LEU A 68 13.75 14.88 22.81
CA LEU A 68 13.79 13.90 21.71
C LEU A 68 13.73 12.45 22.21
N LEU A 69 14.37 12.17 23.35
CA LEU A 69 14.34 10.82 23.95
C LEU A 69 12.91 10.40 24.33
N SER A 70 12.17 11.26 25.01
CA SER A 70 10.77 11.02 25.37
C SER A 70 9.90 10.87 24.11
N PHE A 71 10.11 11.73 23.10
CA PHE A 71 9.40 11.65 21.82
C PHE A 71 9.55 10.27 21.14
N TYR A 72 10.77 9.73 21.09
CA TYR A 72 11.02 8.40 20.52
C TYR A 72 10.48 7.26 21.39
N ILE A 73 10.70 7.31 22.71
CA ILE A 73 10.26 6.27 23.64
C ILE A 73 8.73 6.16 23.64
N HIS A 74 8.01 7.28 23.69
CA HIS A 74 6.54 7.24 23.70
C HIS A 74 5.97 6.56 22.46
N ARG A 75 6.54 6.82 21.28
CA ARG A 75 6.07 6.16 20.06
C ARG A 75 6.45 4.68 20.05
N PHE A 76 7.67 4.33 20.44
CA PHE A 76 8.13 2.95 20.50
C PHE A 76 7.25 2.11 21.45
N LEU A 77 7.01 2.60 22.67
CA LEU A 77 6.18 1.89 23.66
C LEU A 77 4.70 1.80 23.26
N ARG A 78 4.18 2.78 22.51
CA ARG A 78 2.78 2.73 22.03
C ARG A 78 2.57 1.68 20.95
N TYR A 79 3.60 1.40 20.15
CA TYR A 79 3.44 0.68 18.89
C TYR A 79 4.08 -0.71 18.88
N SER A 80 5.28 -0.84 19.44
CA SER A 80 6.03 -2.09 19.47
C SER A 80 5.29 -3.24 20.17
N PRO A 81 4.51 -3.04 21.26
CA PRO A 81 3.83 -4.16 21.91
C PRO A 81 2.81 -4.86 21.00
N THR A 82 1.89 -4.11 20.41
CA THR A 82 0.88 -4.65 19.48
C THR A 82 1.54 -5.29 18.27
N TYR A 83 2.59 -4.65 17.76
CA TYR A 83 3.38 -5.16 16.65
C TYR A 83 4.02 -6.52 16.95
N MET A 84 4.64 -6.68 18.13
CA MET A 84 5.27 -7.94 18.55
C MET A 84 4.25 -9.04 18.83
N ILE A 85 3.06 -8.70 19.33
CA ILE A 85 1.96 -9.67 19.53
C ILE A 85 1.52 -10.26 18.18
N VAL A 86 1.29 -9.40 17.18
CA VAL A 86 0.92 -9.85 15.83
C VAL A 86 2.04 -10.68 15.19
N LEU A 87 3.29 -10.29 15.39
CA LEU A 87 4.45 -11.05 14.91
C LEU A 87 4.53 -12.44 15.57
N GLY A 88 4.29 -12.53 16.87
CA GLY A 88 4.25 -13.80 17.61
C GLY A 88 3.11 -14.70 17.14
N PHE A 89 1.92 -14.13 16.92
CA PHE A 89 0.79 -14.85 16.32
C PHE A 89 1.17 -15.42 14.94
N TYR A 90 1.78 -14.60 14.08
CA TYR A 90 2.20 -15.06 12.76
C TYR A 90 3.29 -16.15 12.82
N ALA A 91 4.25 -16.00 13.73
CA ALA A 91 5.38 -16.91 13.83
C ALA A 91 5.00 -18.29 14.40
N ILE A 92 4.03 -18.34 15.33
CA ILE A 92 3.72 -19.53 16.13
C ILE A 92 2.32 -20.08 15.80
N LEU A 93 1.30 -19.22 15.73
CA LEU A 93 -0.09 -19.66 15.68
C LEU A 93 -0.64 -19.82 14.26
N MET A 94 -0.02 -19.18 13.26
CA MET A 94 -0.55 -19.16 11.88
C MET A 94 -0.75 -20.57 11.30
N SER A 95 0.16 -21.50 11.55
CA SER A 95 0.06 -22.89 11.06
C SER A 95 -1.16 -23.63 11.61
N TYR A 96 -1.59 -23.32 12.83
CA TYR A 96 -2.75 -23.97 13.48
C TYR A 96 -4.10 -23.41 13.06
N THR A 97 -4.13 -22.28 12.34
CA THR A 97 -5.40 -21.60 11.98
C THR A 97 -6.07 -22.11 10.71
N GLY A 98 -5.46 -23.07 10.02
CA GLY A 98 -6.02 -23.61 8.78
C GLY A 98 -5.26 -24.84 8.29
N SER A 99 -5.73 -25.38 7.17
CA SER A 99 -5.13 -26.52 6.48
C SER A 99 -5.25 -26.33 4.98
N GLY A 100 -4.20 -26.67 4.22
CA GLY A 100 -4.24 -26.60 2.77
C GLY A 100 -2.85 -26.68 2.14
N ARG A 101 -2.80 -26.93 0.82
CA ARG A 101 -1.52 -27.11 0.10
C ARG A 101 -0.59 -25.89 0.13
N LEU A 102 -1.17 -24.70 0.30
CA LEU A 102 -0.44 -23.43 0.43
C LEU A 102 -0.32 -22.99 1.90
N TRP A 103 -0.92 -23.74 2.84
CA TRP A 103 -0.90 -23.40 4.25
C TRP A 103 0.45 -23.82 4.87
N PRO A 104 0.98 -23.07 5.83
CA PRO A 104 2.24 -23.44 6.45
C PRO A 104 2.12 -24.73 7.27
N ASN A 105 3.06 -25.66 7.06
CA ASN A 105 3.15 -26.94 7.79
C ASN A 105 4.30 -26.96 8.80
N TYR A 106 4.71 -25.79 9.32
CA TYR A 106 5.75 -25.68 10.34
C TYR A 106 5.13 -25.39 11.72
N ASP A 107 5.74 -25.89 12.80
CA ASP A 107 5.31 -25.55 14.16
C ASP A 107 5.66 -24.11 14.53
N THR A 108 6.80 -23.63 14.04
CA THR A 108 7.23 -22.23 14.15
C THR A 108 7.88 -21.82 12.85
N ASN A 109 7.56 -20.63 12.35
CA ASN A 109 8.11 -20.14 11.11
C ASN A 109 9.66 -20.08 11.19
N PRO A 110 10.39 -20.84 10.35
CA PRO A 110 11.85 -20.96 10.45
C PRO A 110 12.57 -19.64 10.13
N VAL A 111 11.99 -18.81 9.26
CA VAL A 111 12.50 -17.47 8.96
C VAL A 111 12.36 -16.58 10.19
N CYS A 112 11.17 -16.57 10.80
CA CYS A 112 10.92 -15.80 12.02
C CYS A 112 11.83 -16.20 13.18
N LYS A 113 12.10 -17.50 13.37
CA LYS A 113 13.02 -17.98 14.41
C LYS A 113 14.42 -17.36 14.29
N ARG A 114 14.89 -17.11 13.06
CA ARG A 114 16.19 -16.49 12.79
C ARG A 114 16.14 -14.95 12.78
N THR A 115 15.03 -14.34 12.35
CA THR A 115 14.97 -12.90 12.03
C THR A 115 14.02 -12.06 12.88
N TRP A 116 13.39 -12.62 13.93
CA TRP A 116 12.48 -11.88 14.80
C TRP A 116 13.14 -10.64 15.45
N GLY A 117 14.44 -10.69 15.78
CA GLY A 117 15.16 -9.56 16.37
C GLY A 117 15.19 -8.31 15.47
N TRP A 118 15.27 -8.50 14.15
CA TRP A 118 15.21 -7.40 13.18
C TRP A 118 13.85 -6.69 13.18
N ASN A 119 12.79 -7.43 13.48
CA ASN A 119 11.45 -6.86 13.61
C ASN A 119 11.35 -6.03 14.89
N LEU A 120 11.88 -6.51 16.02
CA LEU A 120 11.89 -5.76 17.29
C LEU A 120 12.60 -4.40 17.16
N LEU A 121 13.71 -4.37 16.41
CA LEU A 121 14.46 -3.15 16.12
C LEU A 121 13.83 -2.29 15.02
N HIS A 122 12.72 -2.70 14.40
CA HIS A 122 12.11 -2.03 13.25
C HIS A 122 13.09 -1.85 12.07
N LEU A 123 13.90 -2.88 11.79
CA LEU A 123 14.89 -2.91 10.71
C LEU A 123 14.65 -4.04 9.70
N ASN A 124 13.54 -4.78 9.84
CA ASN A 124 13.24 -5.93 8.99
C ASN A 124 13.09 -5.55 7.50
N ASN A 125 12.69 -4.32 7.18
CA ASN A 125 12.61 -3.84 5.80
C ASN A 125 13.98 -3.63 5.12
N PHE A 126 15.09 -3.71 5.85
CA PHE A 126 16.44 -3.75 5.27
C PHE A 126 16.87 -5.14 4.85
N GLN A 127 16.21 -6.18 5.36
CA GLN A 127 16.44 -7.55 4.94
C GLN A 127 15.82 -7.81 3.57
N ASN A 128 16.36 -8.80 2.87
CA ASN A 128 15.74 -9.32 1.65
C ASN A 128 14.35 -9.86 2.00
N GLN A 129 13.40 -9.74 1.08
CA GLN A 129 12.00 -10.15 1.26
C GLN A 129 11.81 -11.61 1.67
N TYR A 130 12.78 -12.46 1.37
CA TYR A 130 12.78 -13.89 1.73
C TYR A 130 13.21 -14.14 3.17
N GLU A 131 13.91 -13.19 3.78
CA GLU A 131 14.40 -13.26 5.15
C GLU A 131 13.49 -12.47 6.12
N GLN A 132 12.50 -11.75 5.60
CA GLN A 132 11.50 -11.07 6.41
C GLN A 132 10.53 -12.07 7.03
N CYS A 133 10.43 -12.05 8.36
CA CYS A 133 9.51 -12.89 9.11
C CYS A 133 8.05 -12.71 8.64
N TYR A 134 7.52 -11.49 8.70
CA TYR A 134 6.15 -11.20 8.27
C TYR A 134 6.14 -9.99 7.32
N LYS A 135 6.01 -10.21 6.02
CA LYS A 135 6.21 -9.15 5.00
C LYS A 135 5.48 -7.84 5.30
N PRO A 136 4.16 -7.80 5.60
CA PRO A 136 3.44 -6.53 5.83
C PRO A 136 4.02 -5.61 6.92
N THR A 137 4.88 -6.15 7.79
CA THR A 137 5.60 -5.38 8.82
C THR A 137 6.62 -4.38 8.27
N TRP A 138 7.03 -4.49 7.00
CA TRP A 138 7.96 -3.53 6.38
C TRP A 138 7.46 -2.09 6.54
N PHE A 139 6.14 -1.88 6.42
CA PHE A 139 5.51 -0.56 6.51
C PHE A 139 5.63 0.00 7.92
N TYR A 140 5.49 -0.88 8.91
CA TYR A 140 5.60 -0.52 10.30
C TYR A 140 7.02 -0.10 10.69
N ALA A 141 8.01 -0.84 10.19
CA ALA A 141 9.42 -0.48 10.32
C ALA A 141 9.76 0.86 9.64
N GLY A 142 9.33 1.03 8.38
CA GLY A 142 9.51 2.28 7.65
C GLY A 142 8.90 3.50 8.37
N GLY A 143 7.72 3.32 8.98
CA GLY A 143 7.09 4.37 9.78
C GLY A 143 7.89 4.79 11.02
N MET A 144 8.53 3.83 11.71
CA MET A 144 9.41 4.14 12.86
C MET A 144 10.69 4.85 12.40
N GLN A 145 11.29 4.40 11.30
CA GLN A 145 12.50 5.01 10.73
C GLN A 145 12.26 6.48 10.31
N LEU A 146 11.16 6.74 9.61
CA LEU A 146 10.78 8.09 9.20
C LEU A 146 10.49 8.99 10.41
N HIS A 147 9.88 8.44 11.48
CA HIS A 147 9.69 9.17 12.73
C HIS A 147 11.01 9.52 13.42
N ILE A 148 11.98 8.61 13.45
CA ILE A 148 13.31 8.87 14.02
C ILE A 148 13.99 10.04 13.29
N VAL A 149 13.93 10.05 11.95
CA VAL A 149 14.52 11.10 11.10
C VAL A 149 13.74 12.43 11.17
N SER A 150 12.45 12.38 11.51
CA SER A 150 11.55 13.55 11.42
C SER A 150 12.00 14.83 12.14
N PRO A 151 12.65 14.82 13.32
CA PRO A 151 13.07 16.04 14.00
C PRO A 151 14.09 16.85 13.19
N LEU A 152 14.91 16.20 12.35
CA LEU A 152 15.87 16.87 11.47
C LEU A 152 15.19 17.82 10.48
N ILE A 153 13.95 17.53 10.10
CA ILE A 153 13.15 18.38 9.20
C ILE A 153 12.23 19.30 10.02
N LEU A 154 11.63 18.80 11.10
CA LEU A 154 10.69 19.55 11.93
C LEU A 154 11.35 20.74 12.64
N ILE A 155 12.59 20.60 13.13
CA ILE A 155 13.28 21.68 13.85
C ILE A 155 13.55 22.89 12.93
N PRO A 156 14.18 22.73 11.74
CA PRO A 156 14.30 23.82 10.77
C PRO A 156 12.94 24.37 10.36
N LEU A 157 11.94 23.51 10.15
CA LEU A 157 10.61 23.93 9.74
C LEU A 157 9.93 24.84 10.77
N ILE A 158 10.12 24.58 12.07
CA ILE A 158 9.59 25.39 13.17
C ILE A 158 10.37 26.69 13.34
N LYS A 159 11.71 26.63 13.39
CA LYS A 159 12.57 27.80 13.65
C LYS A 159 12.70 28.74 12.46
N TRP A 160 12.83 28.19 11.25
CA TRP A 160 13.09 28.91 10.01
C TRP A 160 12.13 28.44 8.90
N PRO A 161 10.88 28.97 8.86
CA PRO A 161 9.84 28.56 7.92
C PRO A 161 10.34 28.33 6.48
N ILE A 162 11.01 29.35 5.93
CA ILE A 162 11.39 29.40 4.53
C ILE A 162 12.43 28.32 4.23
N VAL A 163 13.47 28.23 5.07
CA VAL A 163 14.52 27.22 4.96
C VAL A 163 13.94 25.82 5.14
N GLY A 164 13.05 25.62 6.11
CA GLY A 164 12.42 24.32 6.35
C GLY A 164 11.54 23.85 5.19
N TYR A 165 10.68 24.72 4.63
CA TYR A 165 9.89 24.36 3.45
C TYR A 165 10.77 24.13 2.22
N ALA A 166 11.85 24.90 2.05
CA ALA A 166 12.84 24.65 0.99
C ALA A 166 13.51 23.27 1.16
N CYS A 167 13.95 22.91 2.38
CA CYS A 167 14.48 21.59 2.68
C CYS A 167 13.47 20.48 2.38
N VAL A 168 12.20 20.64 2.77
CA VAL A 168 11.13 19.68 2.45
C VAL A 168 11.00 19.50 0.94
N CYS A 169 10.91 20.59 0.17
CA CYS A 169 10.81 20.54 -1.28
C CYS A 169 12.01 19.82 -1.91
N VAL A 170 13.23 20.13 -1.48
CA VAL A 170 14.46 19.48 -1.96
C VAL A 170 14.44 17.98 -1.66
N CYS A 171 14.09 17.58 -0.44
CA CYS A 171 14.02 16.17 -0.07
C CYS A 171 12.91 15.40 -0.83
N ILE A 172 11.77 16.04 -1.10
CA ILE A 172 10.72 15.45 -1.94
C ILE A 172 11.22 15.22 -3.36
N LEU A 173 11.86 16.24 -3.97
CA LEU A 173 12.43 16.12 -5.31
C LEU A 173 13.53 15.06 -5.38
N ALA A 174 14.41 15.00 -4.38
CA ALA A 174 15.46 14.00 -4.30
C ALA A 174 14.90 12.57 -4.15
N SER A 175 13.87 12.38 -3.34
CA SER A 175 13.20 11.08 -3.15
C SER A 175 12.50 10.62 -4.45
N SER A 176 11.81 11.53 -5.15
CA SER A 176 11.17 11.24 -6.44
C SER A 176 12.18 10.96 -7.55
N LEU A 177 13.28 11.71 -7.60
CA LEU A 177 14.37 11.46 -8.55
C LEU A 177 15.05 10.12 -8.28
N LEU A 178 15.28 9.77 -7.01
CA LEU A 178 15.84 8.47 -6.63
C LEU A 178 14.93 7.33 -7.10
N LEU A 179 13.60 7.45 -6.91
CA LEU A 179 12.64 6.49 -7.43
C LEU A 179 12.74 6.34 -8.95
N PHE A 180 12.79 7.47 -9.68
CA PHE A 180 12.93 7.46 -11.14
C PHE A 180 14.21 6.73 -11.59
N VAL A 181 15.35 7.12 -11.01
CA VAL A 181 16.66 6.56 -11.36
C VAL A 181 16.71 5.06 -11.06
N LEU A 182 16.20 4.62 -9.91
CA LEU A 182 16.17 3.20 -9.55
C LEU A 182 15.27 2.40 -10.49
N THR A 183 14.08 2.90 -10.81
CA THR A 183 13.17 2.21 -11.74
C THR A 183 13.78 2.07 -13.14
N VAL A 184 14.39 3.13 -13.67
CA VAL A 184 15.00 3.12 -15.02
C VAL A 184 16.26 2.26 -15.06
N LYS A 185 17.18 2.44 -14.09
CA LYS A 185 18.48 1.74 -14.07
C LYS A 185 18.33 0.22 -13.95
N PHE A 186 17.42 -0.22 -13.09
CA PHE A 186 17.23 -1.65 -12.82
C PHE A 186 16.11 -2.27 -13.66
N ASN A 187 15.54 -1.52 -14.60
CA ASN A 187 14.41 -1.93 -15.44
C ASN A 187 13.31 -2.62 -14.64
N LEU A 188 12.94 -1.99 -13.51
CA LEU A 188 12.03 -2.58 -12.54
C LEU A 188 10.61 -2.46 -13.05
N MET A 189 9.91 -3.60 -13.08
CA MET A 189 8.51 -3.66 -13.44
C MET A 189 7.65 -3.58 -12.18
N HIS A 190 6.64 -2.72 -12.25
CA HIS A 190 5.75 -2.46 -11.14
C HIS A 190 4.45 -3.25 -11.28
N GLY A 191 3.98 -3.75 -10.13
CA GLY A 191 2.68 -4.38 -9.99
C GLY A 191 2.69 -5.86 -10.36
N PHE A 192 1.93 -6.64 -9.59
CA PHE A 192 1.64 -8.04 -9.90
C PHE A 192 1.00 -8.17 -11.31
N SER A 193 0.50 -7.05 -11.88
CA SER A 193 -0.20 -6.97 -13.17
C SER A 193 0.67 -7.32 -14.36
N ALA A 194 1.98 -7.17 -14.21
CA ALA A 194 2.93 -7.60 -15.20
C ALA A 194 3.11 -9.14 -15.28
N ILE A 195 2.67 -9.91 -14.27
CA ILE A 195 2.70 -11.40 -14.33
C ILE A 195 1.84 -11.91 -15.47
N ALA A 196 0.66 -11.32 -15.66
CA ALA A 196 -0.28 -11.74 -16.69
C ALA A 196 0.30 -11.64 -18.11
N PHE A 197 1.31 -10.81 -18.30
CA PHE A 197 1.95 -10.55 -19.59
C PHE A 197 3.33 -11.21 -19.72
N ASN A 198 3.94 -11.64 -18.60
CA ASN A 198 5.24 -12.34 -18.56
C ASN A 198 5.08 -13.82 -18.18
N PHE A 199 3.92 -14.43 -18.44
CA PHE A 199 3.72 -15.86 -18.21
C PHE A 199 4.71 -16.76 -18.96
N SER A 200 5.25 -16.28 -20.10
CA SER A 200 6.26 -16.98 -20.88
C SER A 200 7.64 -17.02 -20.20
N ASP A 201 7.96 -16.07 -19.32
CA ASP A 201 9.22 -16.02 -18.57
C ASP A 201 9.00 -15.59 -17.11
N LEU A 202 8.35 -16.49 -16.36
CA LEU A 202 8.06 -16.27 -14.95
C LEU A 202 9.33 -16.12 -14.10
N LYS A 203 10.43 -16.79 -14.45
CA LYS A 203 11.67 -16.77 -13.65
C LYS A 203 12.28 -15.37 -13.66
N THR A 204 12.44 -14.78 -14.84
CA THR A 204 12.95 -13.41 -14.97
C THR A 204 11.98 -12.40 -14.36
N PHE A 205 10.67 -12.61 -14.54
CA PHE A 205 9.66 -11.76 -13.92
C PHE A 205 9.78 -11.75 -12.39
N TYR A 206 9.80 -12.93 -11.74
CA TYR A 206 9.92 -13.03 -10.28
C TYR A 206 11.23 -12.39 -9.81
N GLY A 207 12.35 -12.59 -10.51
CA GLY A 207 13.61 -11.93 -10.18
C GLY A 207 13.52 -10.40 -10.16
N ARG A 208 12.93 -9.80 -11.20
CA ARG A 208 12.73 -8.33 -11.28
C ARG A 208 11.73 -7.81 -10.24
N TYR A 209 10.64 -8.53 -10.03
CA TYR A 209 9.62 -8.20 -9.03
C TYR A 209 10.21 -8.24 -7.61
N ASN A 210 11.02 -9.25 -7.35
CA ASN A 210 11.68 -9.38 -6.06
C ASN A 210 12.64 -8.22 -5.82
N MET A 211 13.50 -7.92 -6.79
CA MET A 211 14.40 -6.76 -6.73
C MET A 211 13.62 -5.45 -6.54
N TYR A 212 12.46 -5.31 -7.17
CA TYR A 212 11.57 -4.17 -6.95
C TYR A 212 11.10 -4.08 -5.49
N MET A 213 10.69 -5.20 -4.89
CA MET A 213 10.28 -5.21 -3.48
C MET A 213 11.43 -4.83 -2.55
N ASP A 214 12.62 -5.39 -2.81
CA ASP A 214 13.82 -5.22 -2.01
C ASP A 214 14.50 -3.87 -2.19
N ILE A 215 14.28 -3.14 -3.29
CA ILE A 215 14.94 -1.85 -3.54
C ILE A 215 13.95 -0.70 -3.40
N ILE A 216 12.71 -0.84 -3.88
CA ILE A 216 11.78 0.29 -3.96
C ILE A 216 10.67 0.19 -2.93
N TRP A 217 10.02 -0.97 -2.82
CA TRP A 217 8.75 -1.08 -2.11
C TRP A 217 8.88 -0.98 -0.59
N ASP A 218 9.76 -1.81 0.00
CA ASP A 218 9.93 -1.94 1.44
C ASP A 218 10.74 -0.79 2.06
N LYS A 219 11.45 -0.03 1.22
CA LYS A 219 12.44 0.94 1.68
C LYS A 219 11.82 2.28 2.07
N PRO A 220 12.30 2.91 3.15
CA PRO A 220 11.73 4.16 3.65
C PRO A 220 12.02 5.36 2.73
N TYR A 221 13.13 5.34 1.98
CA TYR A 221 13.60 6.48 1.19
C TYR A 221 12.71 6.81 0.00
N THR A 222 12.01 5.84 -0.58
CA THR A 222 11.04 6.06 -1.67
C THR A 222 9.71 6.60 -1.15
N ARG A 223 9.45 6.45 0.15
CA ARG A 223 8.23 6.90 0.84
C ARG A 223 8.40 8.22 1.56
N LEU A 224 9.64 8.67 1.71
CA LEU A 224 10.01 9.93 2.37
C LEU A 224 9.22 11.11 1.79
N SER A 225 9.04 11.18 0.47
CA SER A 225 8.25 12.23 -0.19
C SER A 225 6.84 12.38 0.40
N SER A 226 6.08 11.28 0.49
CA SER A 226 4.72 11.27 1.06
C SER A 226 4.69 11.66 2.54
N PHE A 227 5.67 11.20 3.33
CA PHE A 227 5.80 11.55 4.73
C PHE A 227 6.04 13.05 4.93
N LEU A 228 6.91 13.64 4.11
CA LEU A 228 7.29 15.04 4.17
C LEU A 228 6.15 15.97 3.76
N VAL A 229 5.32 15.58 2.77
CA VAL A 229 4.07 16.31 2.44
C VAL A 229 3.16 16.38 3.67
N GLY A 230 3.01 15.26 4.39
CA GLY A 230 2.29 15.22 5.66
C GLY A 230 2.87 16.16 6.71
N ILE A 231 4.20 16.17 6.88
CA ILE A 231 4.89 17.06 7.83
C ILE A 231 4.66 18.54 7.48
N ALA A 232 4.88 18.92 6.22
CA ALA A 232 4.68 20.29 5.75
C ALA A 232 3.25 20.76 6.01
N TYR A 233 2.28 19.90 5.68
CA TYR A 233 0.87 20.19 5.91
C TYR A 233 0.55 20.31 7.42
N GLY A 234 1.07 19.42 8.27
CA GLY A 234 0.85 19.44 9.72
C GLY A 234 1.43 20.68 10.40
N CYS A 235 2.62 21.12 10.00
CA CYS A 235 3.21 22.35 10.51
C CYS A 235 2.47 23.60 10.02
N TYR A 236 2.06 23.63 8.75
CA TYR A 236 1.20 24.69 8.21
C TYR A 236 -0.13 24.79 8.99
N PHE A 237 -0.76 23.63 9.20
CA PHE A 237 -2.01 23.50 9.96
C PHE A 237 -1.87 24.03 11.39
N HIS A 238 -0.81 23.63 12.10
CA HIS A 238 -0.58 24.07 13.47
C HIS A 238 -0.36 25.58 13.58
N ARG A 239 0.41 26.17 12.66
CA ARG A 239 0.72 27.61 12.68
C ARG A 239 -0.49 28.51 12.48
N LYS A 240 -1.39 28.09 11.60
CA LYS A 240 -2.60 28.86 11.26
C LYS A 240 -3.73 28.71 12.29
N ASN A 241 -3.53 27.95 13.38
CA ASN A 241 -4.55 27.65 14.40
C ASN A 241 -5.91 27.33 13.76
N PHE A 242 -5.92 26.38 12.82
CA PHE A 242 -7.08 25.98 12.00
C PHE A 242 -8.32 25.51 12.80
N THR A 243 -8.28 25.52 14.14
CA THR A 243 -9.44 25.38 15.03
C THR A 243 -10.57 26.40 14.76
N LYS A 244 -10.31 27.45 13.97
CA LYS A 244 -11.32 28.44 13.51
C LYS A 244 -11.26 28.71 12.01
N ALA A 245 -10.66 27.83 11.21
CA ALA A 245 -10.68 28.05 9.77
C ALA A 245 -12.11 28.04 9.27
N GLY A 246 -12.51 29.18 8.69
CA GLY A 246 -13.87 29.45 8.28
C GLY A 246 -14.44 28.28 7.49
N LYS A 247 -15.75 28.05 7.66
CA LYS A 247 -16.51 27.03 6.93
C LYS A 247 -16.11 27.07 5.46
N SER A 248 -15.20 26.18 5.04
CA SER A 248 -14.90 25.96 3.63
C SER A 248 -16.23 25.71 2.91
N SER A 249 -16.44 26.37 1.78
CA SER A 249 -17.66 26.20 0.99
C SER A 249 -17.92 24.71 0.74
N LYS A 250 -19.19 24.29 0.79
CA LYS A 250 -19.62 22.92 0.41
C LYS A 250 -19.05 22.50 -0.96
N LEU A 251 -18.74 23.49 -1.80
CA LEU A 251 -18.10 23.36 -3.10
C LEU A 251 -16.67 22.78 -3.02
N SER A 252 -15.89 23.14 -2.00
CA SER A 252 -14.54 22.60 -1.76
C SER A 252 -14.58 21.11 -1.41
N LEU A 253 -15.61 20.68 -0.66
CA LEU A 253 -15.85 19.27 -0.33
C LEU A 253 -16.12 18.43 -1.59
N TYR A 254 -16.97 18.95 -2.47
CA TYR A 254 -17.32 18.29 -3.72
C TYR A 254 -16.12 18.15 -4.67
N TYR A 255 -15.37 19.24 -4.90
CA TYR A 255 -14.22 19.21 -5.79
C TYR A 255 -13.11 18.28 -5.31
N GLY A 256 -12.86 18.20 -4.00
CA GLY A 256 -11.83 17.27 -3.51
C GLY A 256 -12.26 15.80 -3.53
N LEU A 257 -13.55 15.49 -3.36
CA LEU A 257 -14.05 14.13 -3.60
C LEU A 257 -13.89 13.71 -5.07
N ILE A 258 -14.16 14.62 -6.00
CA ILE A 258 -13.93 14.39 -7.43
C ILE A 258 -12.44 14.20 -7.71
N ALA A 259 -11.58 15.05 -7.17
CA ALA A 259 -10.13 14.93 -7.34
C ALA A 259 -9.61 13.58 -6.79
N PHE A 260 -10.12 13.13 -5.64
CA PHE A 260 -9.80 11.81 -5.08
C PHE A 260 -10.24 10.68 -6.02
N ALA A 261 -11.48 10.72 -6.52
CA ALA A 261 -11.98 9.72 -7.46
C ALA A 261 -11.15 9.68 -8.75
N ILE A 262 -10.81 10.84 -9.31
CA ILE A 262 -9.95 10.96 -10.50
C ILE A 262 -8.55 10.40 -10.22
N SER A 263 -7.95 10.72 -9.07
CA SER A 263 -6.63 10.18 -8.69
C SER A 263 -6.63 8.66 -8.58
N THR A 264 -7.68 8.08 -7.98
CA THR A 264 -7.83 6.62 -7.90
C THR A 264 -8.04 6.00 -9.28
N TRP A 265 -8.77 6.68 -10.16
CA TRP A 265 -9.01 6.22 -11.53
C TRP A 265 -7.75 6.25 -12.39
N ILE A 266 -6.99 7.36 -12.37
CA ILE A 266 -5.70 7.49 -13.06
C ILE A 266 -4.71 6.41 -12.61
N SER A 267 -4.72 6.10 -11.31
CA SER A 267 -3.85 5.07 -10.74
C SER A 267 -4.28 3.65 -11.12
N SER A 268 -5.57 3.45 -11.41
CA SER A 268 -6.14 2.19 -11.88
C SER A 268 -6.03 1.99 -13.40
N ILE A 269 -5.86 3.06 -14.20
CA ILE A 269 -5.61 2.96 -15.64
C ILE A 269 -4.15 2.56 -15.85
N ARG A 270 -3.87 1.27 -15.67
CA ARG A 270 -2.57 0.71 -16.00
C ARG A 270 -2.73 -0.56 -16.82
N ASN A 271 -2.83 -0.36 -18.13
CA ASN A 271 -2.55 -1.41 -19.10
C ASN A 271 -1.03 -1.45 -19.31
N ASN A 272 -0.36 -2.41 -18.66
CA ASN A 272 1.08 -2.66 -18.78
C ASN A 272 1.50 -3.31 -20.12
N VAL A 273 0.64 -3.27 -21.14
CA VAL A 273 0.95 -3.86 -22.45
C VAL A 273 1.79 -2.86 -23.24
N GLY A 274 3.08 -3.14 -23.40
CA GLY A 274 3.97 -2.43 -24.32
C GLY A 274 4.54 -1.08 -23.86
N LYS A 275 4.35 -0.68 -22.60
CA LYS A 275 4.88 0.60 -22.08
C LYS A 275 6.37 0.52 -21.77
N SER A 276 7.09 1.60 -22.07
CA SER A 276 8.51 1.73 -21.76
C SER A 276 8.75 1.93 -20.25
N THR A 277 9.94 1.58 -19.75
CA THR A 277 10.33 1.67 -18.33
C THR A 277 10.21 3.10 -17.80
N TRP A 278 10.52 4.11 -18.62
CA TRP A 278 10.41 5.52 -18.23
C TRP A 278 8.95 5.98 -18.08
N GLU A 279 8.03 5.49 -18.91
CA GLU A 279 6.59 5.78 -18.78
C GLU A 279 6.04 5.26 -17.46
N THR A 280 6.52 4.08 -17.06
CA THR A 280 6.13 3.45 -15.79
C THR A 280 6.64 4.27 -14.61
N ALA A 281 7.89 4.71 -14.66
CA ALA A 281 8.48 5.56 -13.61
C ALA A 281 7.76 6.91 -13.47
N VAL A 282 7.41 7.56 -14.59
CA VAL A 282 6.68 8.83 -14.59
C VAL A 282 5.27 8.66 -14.05
N HIS A 283 4.54 7.63 -14.51
CA HIS A 283 3.19 7.32 -14.00
C HIS A 283 3.19 7.09 -12.49
N ASP A 284 4.21 6.38 -12.00
CA ASP A 284 4.38 6.08 -10.58
C ASP A 284 4.60 7.32 -9.71
N ILE A 285 5.41 8.25 -10.20
CA ILE A 285 5.66 9.51 -9.51
C ILE A 285 4.38 10.35 -9.49
N ILE A 286 3.73 10.52 -10.64
CA ILE A 286 2.51 11.34 -10.77
C ILE A 286 1.38 10.77 -9.91
N SER A 287 1.11 9.48 -10.00
CA SER A 287 0.06 8.82 -9.20
C SER A 287 0.32 8.98 -7.69
N SER A 288 1.57 8.81 -7.26
CA SER A 288 1.94 8.99 -5.85
C SER A 288 1.74 10.44 -5.38
N PHE A 289 2.10 11.43 -6.20
CA PHE A 289 1.88 12.85 -5.89
C PHE A 289 0.40 13.22 -5.82
N LEU A 290 -0.41 12.75 -6.78
CA LEU A 290 -1.85 12.98 -6.77
C LEU A 290 -2.49 12.42 -5.50
N PHE A 291 -2.08 11.22 -5.07
CA PHE A 291 -2.53 10.65 -3.81
C PHE A 291 -2.09 11.46 -2.59
N CYS A 292 -0.85 11.97 -2.55
CA CYS A 292 -0.40 12.82 -1.45
C CYS A 292 -1.24 14.10 -1.32
N ILE A 293 -1.54 14.76 -2.44
CA ILE A 293 -2.40 15.96 -2.46
C ILE A 293 -3.81 15.62 -1.99
N CYS A 294 -4.36 14.51 -2.47
CA CYS A 294 -5.67 14.02 -2.08
C CYS A 294 -5.75 13.70 -0.57
N SER A 295 -4.75 13.01 -0.01
CA SER A 295 -4.68 12.71 1.42
C SER A 295 -4.52 14.00 2.25
N ALA A 296 -3.72 14.96 1.80
CA ALA A 296 -3.60 16.27 2.46
C ALA A 296 -4.95 17.02 2.47
N TRP A 297 -5.71 16.95 1.39
CA TRP A 297 -7.05 17.52 1.32
C TRP A 297 -8.05 16.81 2.26
N ILE A 298 -8.00 15.48 2.37
CA ILE A 298 -8.83 14.73 3.33
C ILE A 298 -8.50 15.19 4.76
N LEU A 299 -7.22 15.30 5.11
CA LEU A 299 -6.77 15.80 6.41
C LEU A 299 -7.26 17.22 6.67
N TYR A 300 -7.28 18.08 5.66
CA TYR A 300 -7.87 19.43 5.71
C TYR A 300 -9.38 19.40 5.97
N ALA A 301 -10.13 18.58 5.24
CA ALA A 301 -11.56 18.45 5.41
C ALA A 301 -11.92 17.93 6.81
N CYS A 302 -11.19 16.93 7.31
CA CYS A 302 -11.36 16.37 8.65
C CYS A 302 -11.06 17.39 9.75
N SER A 303 -9.99 18.16 9.58
CA SER A 303 -9.51 19.10 10.61
C SER A 303 -10.26 20.43 10.64
N SER A 304 -10.96 20.79 9.56
CA SER A 304 -11.82 21.98 9.47
C SER A 304 -13.20 21.80 10.11
N GLY A 305 -13.46 20.66 10.79
CA GLY A 305 -14.72 20.38 11.50
C GLY A 305 -15.91 20.05 10.59
N GLN A 306 -15.70 19.95 9.27
CA GLN A 306 -16.77 19.73 8.29
C GLN A 306 -17.26 18.28 8.23
N GLY A 307 -16.46 17.34 8.73
CA GLY A 307 -16.80 15.92 8.73
C GLY A 307 -17.93 15.54 9.69
N GLY A 308 -18.35 16.44 10.59
CA GLY A 308 -19.41 16.18 11.58
C GLY A 308 -20.79 16.80 11.26
N SER A 309 -20.87 17.77 10.33
CA SER A 309 -22.09 18.56 10.09
C SER A 309 -22.88 18.17 8.83
N HIS A 310 -22.50 17.08 8.14
CA HIS A 310 -23.18 16.60 6.93
C HIS A 310 -23.95 15.30 7.23
N PRO A 311 -25.19 15.12 6.73
CA PRO A 311 -25.93 13.84 6.84
C PRO A 311 -25.27 12.68 6.08
N LEU A 312 -24.25 12.96 5.26
CA LEU A 312 -23.29 11.96 4.80
C LEU A 312 -22.19 11.85 5.85
N ASN A 313 -22.43 11.03 6.87
CA ASN A 313 -21.42 10.61 7.84
C ASN A 313 -20.11 10.27 7.10
N PHE A 314 -18.95 10.67 7.62
CA PHE A 314 -17.65 10.21 7.09
C PHE A 314 -17.59 8.67 6.95
N ARG A 315 -18.31 7.95 7.82
CA ARG A 315 -18.57 6.50 7.73
C ARG A 315 -19.39 6.10 6.49
N ALA A 316 -20.38 6.91 6.09
CA ALA A 316 -21.12 6.75 4.86
C ALA A 316 -20.29 7.10 3.63
N THR A 317 -19.42 8.11 3.67
CA THR A 317 -18.53 8.46 2.54
C THR A 317 -17.41 7.44 2.37
N THR A 318 -16.78 6.98 3.47
CA THR A 318 -15.87 5.83 3.42
C THR A 318 -16.60 4.54 3.05
N ALA A 319 -17.85 4.34 3.48
CA ALA A 319 -18.67 3.21 3.02
C ALA A 319 -19.09 3.35 1.56
N ILE A 320 -19.29 4.56 1.01
CA ILE A 320 -19.59 4.80 -0.40
C ILE A 320 -18.34 4.61 -1.22
N VAL A 321 -17.19 5.15 -0.81
CA VAL A 321 -15.89 4.89 -1.46
C VAL A 321 -15.58 3.39 -1.39
N MET A 322 -15.74 2.74 -0.23
CA MET A 322 -15.59 1.28 -0.11
C MET A 322 -16.68 0.50 -0.86
N LYS A 323 -17.91 1.02 -1.04
CA LYS A 323 -18.97 0.40 -1.86
C LYS A 323 -18.80 0.67 -3.35
N VAL A 324 -18.13 1.75 -3.75
CA VAL A 324 -17.75 2.05 -5.13
C VAL A 324 -16.56 1.18 -5.47
N VAL A 325 -15.55 1.09 -4.60
CA VAL A 325 -14.41 0.16 -4.70
C VAL A 325 -14.88 -1.30 -4.69
N SER A 326 -15.74 -1.69 -3.73
CA SER A 326 -16.39 -3.01 -3.67
C SER A 326 -17.37 -3.20 -4.83
N GLY A 327 -17.96 -2.12 -5.34
CA GLY A 327 -18.88 -2.09 -6.47
C GLY A 327 -18.16 -2.33 -7.78
N TYR A 328 -17.01 -1.72 -8.02
CA TYR A 328 -16.13 -2.06 -9.13
C TYR A 328 -15.68 -3.53 -9.04
N SER A 329 -15.34 -4.00 -7.84
CA SER A 329 -15.05 -5.43 -7.59
C SER A 329 -16.27 -6.34 -7.87
N LYS A 330 -17.48 -5.95 -7.45
CA LYS A 330 -18.74 -6.73 -7.58
C LYS A 330 -19.36 -6.64 -8.98
N THR A 331 -19.21 -5.54 -9.70
CA THR A 331 -19.67 -5.34 -11.08
C THR A 331 -18.69 -6.04 -12.03
N SER A 332 -17.39 -6.03 -11.70
CA SER A 332 -16.41 -6.92 -12.34
C SER A 332 -16.73 -8.40 -12.06
N MET A 333 -17.12 -8.79 -10.83
CA MET A 333 -17.63 -10.13 -10.52
C MET A 333 -18.94 -10.50 -11.25
N ARG A 334 -19.92 -9.59 -11.35
CA ARG A 334 -21.23 -9.86 -11.99
C ARG A 334 -21.14 -9.91 -13.52
N CYS A 335 -20.34 -9.04 -14.14
CA CYS A 335 -20.04 -9.16 -15.57
C CYS A 335 -19.23 -10.43 -15.88
N ALA A 336 -18.41 -10.92 -14.94
CA ALA A 336 -17.66 -12.17 -15.07
C ALA A 336 -18.46 -13.44 -14.72
N MET A 337 -19.60 -13.34 -14.02
CA MET A 337 -20.49 -14.48 -13.74
C MET A 337 -21.50 -14.76 -14.86
N LYS A 338 -21.75 -13.82 -15.78
CA LYS A 338 -22.67 -14.03 -16.92
C LYS A 338 -22.34 -15.24 -17.83
N PRO A 339 -21.07 -15.69 -18.02
CA PRO A 339 -20.78 -16.90 -18.79
C PRO A 339 -21.01 -18.20 -17.99
N LEU A 340 -21.09 -18.14 -16.65
CA LEU A 340 -21.24 -19.32 -15.78
C LEU A 340 -22.70 -19.69 -15.50
N THR A 341 -23.67 -18.90 -15.98
CA THR A 341 -25.11 -19.16 -15.82
C THR A 341 -25.78 -19.54 -17.14
N VAL A 342 -25.12 -20.32 -18.00
CA VAL A 342 -25.82 -21.06 -19.07
C VAL A 342 -26.28 -22.39 -18.45
N PRO A 343 -27.59 -22.61 -18.22
CA PRO A 343 -28.05 -23.90 -17.71
C PRO A 343 -27.83 -24.98 -18.78
N PRO A 344 -27.56 -26.23 -18.39
CA PRO A 344 -27.42 -27.32 -19.35
C PRO A 344 -28.75 -27.48 -20.10
N ARG A 345 -28.76 -27.20 -21.41
CA ARG A 345 -29.85 -27.65 -22.28
C ARG A 345 -29.78 -29.17 -22.38
N GLY A 346 -30.59 -29.82 -21.57
CA GLY A 346 -30.89 -31.25 -21.67
C GLY A 346 -32.34 -31.48 -21.28
N LYS A 347 -33.27 -31.18 -22.20
CA LYS A 347 -34.62 -31.76 -22.13
C LYS A 347 -34.45 -33.24 -22.47
N LEU A 348 -34.50 -34.10 -21.46
CA LEU A 348 -34.90 -35.49 -21.60
C LEU A 348 -36.34 -35.48 -22.14
N ARG A 349 -36.51 -35.87 -23.41
CA ARG A 349 -37.79 -36.39 -23.91
C ARG A 349 -37.68 -37.91 -23.84
N SER A 350 -38.65 -38.49 -23.13
CA SER A 350 -39.06 -39.90 -23.16
C SER A 350 -39.25 -40.42 -24.56
#